data_AF-A0A8C7N361-F1
#
_entry.id   AF-A0A8C7N361-F1
#
_cell.length_a   1.000
_cell.length_b   1.000
_cell.length_c   1.000
_cell.angle_alpha   90.00
_cell.angle_beta   90.00
_cell.angle_gamma   90.00
#
_symmetry.space_group_name_H-M   'P 1'
#
loop_
_entity.id
_entity.type
_entity.pdbx_description
1 polymer ?
#
loop_
_entity_poly.entity_id
_entity_poly.type
_entity_poly.pdbx_seq_one_letter_code
_entity_poly.pdbx_strand_id
1 'polypeptide(L)'
;IVFLQVKLYGETKTVFIFDGLDECRLPLDFKNNEKCCDVTKPTSVDVLLTNLIKGNLLPSALLWITSRPAAANQIPPECVDQVTEVRGFNDPQKEEYLRKKIKDQNLASEIIKHMKTSRSLHIMCHIPVFCWISATVLEIMLKEAEKDEVPKTLTQMYSHFILIQIITNPKELSQSDKEMILKLAKLAFQQLQKGNLIFYEEDLRECGLDVTEASEYSALCTEIFKEESGLYQDKVYSFLHLSIQEFLAAVHALESCLDKKENVFSPTSDDEEKESIQLSDLHRRAVDQALKSENGHLDLFLRFLLGLSLESNQNLLRGLLTQTGSTTQTNEETVERTVRYLSDKIKEESSPERIINLFHCLNELGANSLVEDMQNSLHSGTLSETRLKPDQCSALAYLLLMSEEVLEKFKLKRYNTSEKGYQRLMPVYHYNEGFVYLTDYLLSPRLDGCKLTYKSCETLVSIHQTPNCPLRELDLSYNDLEDRGVKLLCVGLTNPLLDSGVDIALQPSLRQPRLRQCGSLACGSLACGSLACGNLQCWLWGVADAQNSGYPPATFPEAPHKG
;
A
#
# COMPACT_ATOMS: atom_id res chain seq x y z
N ILE A 1 -34.20 -18.41 -0.78
CA ILE A 1 -35.30 -17.56 -1.31
C ILE A 1 -35.56 -16.49 -0.27
N VAL A 2 -35.28 -15.22 -0.58
CA VAL A 2 -35.46 -14.10 0.36
C VAL A 2 -36.61 -13.24 -0.12
N PHE A 3 -37.47 -12.81 0.81
CA PHE A 3 -38.55 -11.86 0.54
C PHE A 3 -38.14 -10.47 1.03
N LEU A 4 -38.25 -9.45 0.18
CA LEU A 4 -38.19 -8.05 0.62
C LEU A 4 -39.55 -7.66 1.15
N GLN A 5 -39.79 -7.86 2.44
CA GLN A 5 -41.04 -7.42 3.07
C GLN A 5 -40.97 -5.92 3.41
N VAL A 6 -40.90 -5.08 2.38
CA VAL A 6 -40.96 -3.62 2.55
C VAL A 6 -42.42 -3.21 2.66
N LYS A 7 -42.87 -2.86 3.87
CA LYS A 7 -44.13 -2.12 4.03
C LYS A 7 -43.95 -0.73 3.44
N LEU A 8 -44.30 -0.56 2.17
CA LEU A 8 -44.31 0.72 1.48
C LEU A 8 -45.39 1.63 2.09
N TYR A 9 -45.04 2.33 3.16
CA TYR A 9 -45.69 3.59 3.49
C TYR A 9 -45.00 4.66 2.66
N GLY A 10 -45.73 5.27 1.73
CA GLY A 10 -45.25 6.04 0.57
C GLY A 10 -44.40 7.30 0.79
N GLU A 11 -43.58 7.38 1.85
CA GLU A 11 -42.71 8.53 2.17
C GLU A 11 -41.37 8.13 2.83
N THR A 12 -41.01 6.86 2.93
CA THR A 12 -39.79 6.45 3.66
C THR A 12 -38.53 6.51 2.79
N LYS A 13 -37.64 7.47 3.08
CA LYS A 13 -36.25 7.45 2.58
C LYS A 13 -35.55 6.22 3.13
N THR A 14 -35.17 5.30 2.25
CA THR A 14 -34.52 4.04 2.62
C THR A 14 -33.06 4.09 2.20
N VAL A 15 -32.18 3.64 3.08
CA VAL A 15 -30.75 3.47 2.80
C VAL A 15 -30.37 2.02 3.05
N PHE A 16 -29.73 1.38 2.08
CA PHE A 16 -29.10 0.08 2.23
C PHE A 16 -27.60 0.28 2.38
N ILE A 17 -27.02 -0.34 3.41
CA ILE A 17 -25.57 -0.38 3.60
C ILE A 17 -25.14 -1.83 3.38
N PHE A 18 -24.33 -2.04 2.34
CA PHE A 18 -23.69 -3.33 2.07
C PHE A 18 -22.23 -3.20 2.48
N ASP A 19 -21.91 -3.74 3.64
CA ASP A 19 -20.56 -3.74 4.17
C ASP A 19 -19.83 -5.00 3.68
N GLY A 20 -18.66 -4.84 3.04
CA GLY A 20 -17.81 -5.94 2.59
C GLY A 20 -18.35 -6.68 1.36
N LEU A 21 -18.62 -5.98 0.24
CA LEU A 21 -19.07 -6.66 -0.98
C LEU A 21 -18.09 -7.74 -1.47
N ASP A 22 -16.79 -7.57 -1.22
CA ASP A 22 -15.76 -8.54 -1.56
C ASP A 22 -15.81 -9.85 -0.74
N GLU A 23 -16.62 -9.89 0.33
CA GLU A 23 -16.90 -11.08 1.12
C GLU A 23 -18.10 -11.87 0.55
N CYS A 24 -18.82 -11.27 -0.40
CA CYS A 24 -19.96 -11.88 -1.05
C CYS A 24 -19.50 -13.00 -1.99
N ARG A 25 -19.84 -14.25 -1.64
CA ARG A 25 -19.59 -15.43 -2.50
C ARG A 25 -20.60 -15.55 -3.67
N LEU A 26 -21.54 -14.62 -3.82
CA LEU A 26 -22.50 -14.64 -4.92
C LEU A 26 -21.84 -14.14 -6.20
N PRO A 27 -22.22 -14.66 -7.38
CA PRO A 27 -21.59 -14.31 -8.65
C PRO A 27 -21.83 -12.85 -9.08
N LEU A 28 -22.86 -12.19 -8.55
CA LEU A 28 -23.26 -10.82 -8.87
C LEU A 28 -23.36 -10.61 -10.39
N ASP A 29 -24.04 -11.52 -11.08
CA ASP A 29 -24.09 -11.51 -12.55
C ASP A 29 -25.01 -10.40 -13.07
N PHE A 30 -24.47 -9.19 -13.19
CA PHE A 30 -25.17 -8.02 -13.72
C PHE A 30 -25.55 -8.18 -15.20
N LYS A 31 -25.09 -9.20 -15.93
CA LYS A 31 -25.44 -9.39 -17.35
C LYS A 31 -26.59 -10.36 -17.53
N ASN A 32 -26.52 -11.52 -16.87
CA ASN A 32 -27.45 -12.63 -17.11
C ASN A 32 -28.57 -12.72 -16.08
N ASN A 33 -28.47 -12.05 -14.93
CA ASN A 33 -29.54 -12.08 -13.93
C ASN A 33 -30.84 -11.50 -14.46
N GLU A 34 -31.94 -12.21 -14.19
CA GLU A 34 -33.28 -11.81 -14.59
C GLU A 34 -33.63 -10.42 -14.02
N LYS A 35 -34.29 -9.61 -14.83
CA LYS A 35 -34.82 -8.32 -14.36
C LYS A 35 -35.96 -8.57 -13.38
N CYS A 36 -35.81 -8.07 -12.16
CA CYS A 36 -36.83 -8.13 -11.12
C CYS A 36 -37.24 -6.71 -10.73
N CYS A 37 -38.54 -6.40 -10.81
CA CYS A 37 -39.11 -5.12 -10.39
C CYS A 37 -40.20 -5.27 -9.32
N ASP A 38 -40.63 -6.51 -9.06
CA ASP A 38 -41.66 -6.83 -8.09
C ASP A 38 -41.00 -7.24 -6.76
N VAL A 39 -41.16 -6.38 -5.75
CA VAL A 39 -40.60 -6.60 -4.40
C VAL A 39 -41.22 -7.80 -3.67
N THR A 40 -42.38 -8.28 -4.12
CA THR A 40 -43.09 -9.41 -3.51
C THR A 40 -42.74 -10.75 -4.14
N LYS A 41 -42.13 -10.75 -5.33
CA LYS A 41 -41.75 -11.97 -6.05
C LYS A 41 -40.54 -12.62 -5.37
N PRO A 42 -40.65 -13.88 -4.91
CA PRO A 42 -39.51 -14.60 -4.37
C PRO A 42 -38.44 -14.82 -5.44
N THR A 43 -37.18 -14.52 -5.10
CA THR A 43 -36.02 -14.69 -5.99
C THR A 43 -34.77 -15.11 -5.21
N SER A 44 -33.67 -15.38 -5.93
CA SER A 44 -32.35 -15.61 -5.31
C SER A 44 -31.76 -14.31 -4.80
N VAL A 45 -30.91 -14.38 -3.77
CA VAL A 45 -30.25 -13.19 -3.20
C VAL A 45 -29.39 -12.49 -4.25
N ASP A 46 -28.75 -13.26 -5.13
CA ASP A 46 -27.92 -12.74 -6.23
C ASP A 46 -28.72 -11.87 -7.22
N VAL A 47 -29.88 -12.35 -7.67
CA VAL A 47 -30.81 -11.59 -8.52
C VAL A 47 -31.33 -10.36 -7.77
N LEU A 48 -31.58 -10.48 -6.48
CA LEU A 48 -32.11 -9.41 -5.63
C LEU A 48 -31.09 -8.27 -5.48
N LEU A 49 -29.84 -8.58 -5.15
CA LEU A 49 -28.74 -7.61 -5.02
C LEU A 49 -28.43 -6.91 -6.34
N THR A 50 -28.28 -7.66 -7.43
CA THR A 50 -28.00 -7.06 -8.74
C THR A 50 -29.12 -6.14 -9.22
N ASN A 51 -30.38 -6.44 -8.92
CA ASN A 51 -31.51 -5.57 -9.27
C ASN A 51 -31.69 -4.37 -8.33
N LEU A 52 -31.30 -4.47 -7.04
CA LEU A 52 -31.22 -3.32 -6.14
C LEU A 52 -30.14 -2.34 -6.61
N ILE A 53 -28.93 -2.83 -6.91
CA ILE A 53 -27.80 -2.01 -7.37
C ILE A 53 -28.10 -1.35 -8.73
N LYS A 54 -28.76 -2.07 -9.65
CA LYS A 54 -29.24 -1.49 -10.93
C LYS A 54 -30.39 -0.49 -10.78
N GLY A 55 -31.00 -0.37 -9.58
CA GLY A 55 -32.19 0.45 -9.36
C GLY A 55 -33.49 -0.12 -9.96
N ASN A 56 -33.53 -1.40 -10.36
CA ASN A 56 -34.76 -2.05 -10.80
C ASN A 56 -35.73 -2.34 -9.64
N LEU A 57 -35.17 -2.59 -8.45
CA LEU A 57 -35.89 -2.71 -7.18
C LEU A 57 -35.61 -1.46 -6.35
N LEU A 58 -36.67 -0.87 -5.77
CA LEU A 58 -36.58 0.28 -4.87
C LEU A 58 -35.73 1.44 -5.45
N PRO A 59 -36.08 2.00 -6.62
CA PRO A 59 -35.26 3.01 -7.33
C PRO A 59 -35.01 4.30 -6.54
N SER A 60 -35.80 4.57 -5.48
CA SER A 60 -35.64 5.72 -4.60
C SER A 60 -34.76 5.45 -3.38
N ALA A 61 -34.28 4.23 -3.19
CA ALA A 61 -33.39 3.88 -2.09
C ALA A 61 -31.96 4.31 -2.41
N LEU A 62 -31.22 4.74 -1.39
CA LEU A 62 -29.79 4.99 -1.48
C LEU A 62 -29.02 3.73 -1.13
N LEU A 63 -27.91 3.49 -1.80
CA LEU A 63 -27.01 2.38 -1.52
C LEU A 63 -25.64 2.92 -1.13
N TRP A 64 -25.11 2.44 0.00
CA TRP A 64 -23.71 2.62 0.38
C TRP A 64 -23.05 1.25 0.42
N ILE A 65 -22.10 1.03 -0.47
CA ILE A 65 -21.35 -0.22 -0.58
C ILE A 65 -19.92 0.02 -0.14
N THR A 66 -19.41 -0.77 0.80
CA THR A 66 -17.98 -0.86 1.10
C THR A 66 -17.42 -2.11 0.44
N SER A 67 -16.21 -2.02 -0.10
CA SER A 67 -15.58 -3.12 -0.82
C SER A 67 -14.10 -2.86 -1.01
N ARG A 68 -13.28 -3.91 -1.07
CA ARG A 68 -11.95 -3.82 -1.68
C ARG A 68 -12.05 -3.40 -3.16
N PRO A 69 -11.06 -2.65 -3.70
CA PRO A 69 -11.11 -2.13 -5.07
C PRO A 69 -11.34 -3.19 -6.15
N ALA A 70 -10.75 -4.38 -5.98
CA ALA A 70 -10.87 -5.47 -6.95
C ALA A 70 -12.33 -5.95 -7.13
N ALA A 71 -13.10 -6.06 -6.05
CA ALA A 71 -14.51 -6.47 -6.12
C ALA A 71 -15.44 -5.31 -6.50
N ALA A 72 -15.10 -4.07 -6.12
CA ALA A 72 -15.87 -2.89 -6.52
C ALA A 72 -15.96 -2.74 -8.06
N ASN A 73 -14.91 -3.15 -8.78
CA ASN A 73 -14.86 -3.15 -10.25
C ASN A 73 -15.85 -4.12 -10.91
N GLN A 74 -16.47 -5.04 -10.16
CA GLN A 74 -17.53 -5.91 -10.67
C GLN A 74 -18.86 -5.16 -10.87
N ILE A 75 -19.04 -4.04 -10.14
CA ILE A 75 -20.23 -3.20 -10.27
C ILE A 75 -20.11 -2.41 -11.58
N PRO A 76 -21.13 -2.44 -12.46
CA PRO A 76 -21.13 -1.64 -13.67
C PRO A 76 -21.00 -0.14 -13.34
N PRO A 77 -20.10 0.62 -13.99
CA PRO A 77 -19.89 2.04 -13.68
C PRO A 77 -21.16 2.90 -13.79
N GLU A 78 -22.09 2.52 -14.66
CA GLU A 78 -23.40 3.16 -14.80
C GLU A 78 -24.31 3.04 -13.58
N CYS A 79 -24.01 2.11 -12.66
CA CYS A 79 -24.74 1.93 -11.39
C CYS A 79 -24.09 2.68 -10.22
N VAL A 80 -23.02 3.46 -10.46
CA VAL A 80 -22.24 4.12 -9.41
C VAL A 80 -22.29 5.64 -9.56
N ASP A 81 -22.96 6.30 -8.63
CA ASP A 81 -23.05 7.77 -8.61
C ASP A 81 -21.79 8.44 -8.07
N GLN A 82 -21.19 7.85 -7.03
CA GLN A 82 -20.02 8.40 -6.34
C GLN A 82 -19.11 7.28 -5.84
N VAL A 83 -17.79 7.49 -5.97
CA VAL A 83 -16.75 6.62 -5.41
C VAL A 83 -15.95 7.43 -4.39
N THR A 84 -15.69 6.83 -3.22
CA THR A 84 -14.84 7.42 -2.18
C THR A 84 -13.78 6.40 -1.77
N GLU A 85 -12.52 6.81 -1.83
CA GLU A 85 -11.38 5.99 -1.44
C GLU A 85 -11.03 6.24 0.04
N VAL A 86 -11.04 5.19 0.85
CA VAL A 86 -10.60 5.25 2.25
C VAL A 86 -9.10 5.00 2.30
N ARG A 87 -8.33 6.06 2.58
CA ARG A 87 -6.86 6.02 2.49
C ARG A 87 -6.15 5.60 3.78
N GLY A 88 -6.79 5.67 4.95
CA GLY A 88 -6.16 5.35 6.25
C GLY A 88 -5.67 6.59 7.00
N PHE A 89 -4.72 6.41 7.91
CA PHE A 89 -4.23 7.44 8.84
C PHE A 89 -3.12 8.31 8.26
N ASN A 90 -3.29 9.63 8.27
CA ASN A 90 -2.16 10.55 8.13
C ASN A 90 -1.28 10.55 9.40
N ASP A 91 -0.10 11.16 9.34
CA ASP A 91 0.87 11.10 10.45
C ASP A 91 0.32 11.65 11.78
N PRO A 92 -0.39 12.80 11.82
CA PRO A 92 -1.07 13.25 13.03
C PRO A 92 -2.09 12.24 13.58
N GLN A 93 -2.87 11.59 12.72
CA GLN A 93 -3.87 10.59 13.11
C GLN A 93 -3.23 9.32 13.69
N LYS A 94 -2.06 8.90 13.19
CA LYS A 94 -1.29 7.79 13.78
C LYS A 94 -0.95 8.08 15.23
N GLU A 95 -0.43 9.28 15.52
CA GLU A 95 -0.09 9.70 16.88
C GLU A 95 -1.32 9.83 17.77
N GLU A 96 -2.40 10.43 17.26
CA GLU A 96 -3.66 10.55 17.98
C GLU A 96 -4.22 9.18 18.37
N TYR A 97 -4.20 8.23 17.43
CA TYR A 97 -4.63 6.87 17.67
C TYR A 97 -3.81 6.19 18.78
N LEU A 98 -2.48 6.24 18.69
CA LEU A 98 -1.57 5.64 19.68
C LEU A 98 -1.78 6.21 21.08
N ARG A 99 -1.93 7.54 21.19
CA ARG A 99 -2.19 8.22 22.48
C ARG A 99 -3.55 7.85 23.08
N LYS A 100 -4.56 7.59 22.24
CA LYS A 100 -5.88 7.12 22.69
C LYS A 100 -5.88 5.65 23.10
N LYS A 101 -5.12 4.81 22.39
CA LYS A 101 -5.07 3.36 22.61
C LYS A 101 -4.29 3.03 23.89
N ILE A 102 -3.13 3.65 24.08
CA ILE A 102 -2.20 3.34 25.17
C ILE A 102 -2.52 4.23 26.37
N LYS A 103 -2.85 3.61 27.51
CA LYS A 103 -3.25 4.33 28.73
C LYS A 103 -2.11 5.16 29.32
N ASP A 104 -0.89 4.62 29.32
CA ASP A 104 0.31 5.31 29.81
C ASP A 104 0.86 6.26 28.73
N GLN A 105 0.80 7.56 28.98
CA GLN A 105 1.21 8.58 28.01
C GLN A 105 2.74 8.69 27.83
N ASN A 106 3.54 8.24 28.80
CA ASN A 106 4.99 8.18 28.65
C ASN A 106 5.35 7.04 27.70
N LEU A 107 4.77 5.86 27.94
CA LEU A 107 4.93 4.71 27.06
C LEU A 107 4.40 4.99 25.64
N ALA A 108 3.25 5.67 25.52
CA ALA A 108 2.71 6.07 24.23
C ALA A 108 3.70 6.96 23.46
N SER A 109 4.35 7.90 24.16
CA SER A 109 5.34 8.80 23.55
C SER A 109 6.61 8.05 23.15
N GLU A 110 7.03 7.05 23.91
CA GLU A 110 8.15 6.16 23.57
C GLU A 110 7.84 5.30 22.35
N ILE A 111 6.65 4.70 22.29
CA ILE A 111 6.18 3.91 21.13
C ILE A 111 6.10 4.78 19.87
N ILE A 112 5.53 5.99 19.97
CA ILE A 112 5.48 6.93 18.85
C ILE A 112 6.90 7.26 18.38
N LYS A 113 7.83 7.51 19.30
CA LYS A 113 9.24 7.78 18.96
C LYS A 113 9.86 6.58 18.25
N HIS A 114 9.68 5.37 18.77
CA HIS A 114 10.21 4.15 18.18
C HIS A 114 9.62 3.89 16.78
N MET A 115 8.30 4.03 16.63
CA MET A 115 7.63 3.90 15.34
C MET A 115 8.14 4.92 14.32
N LYS A 116 8.48 6.15 14.73
CA LYS A 116 9.08 7.15 13.84
C LYS A 116 10.53 6.84 13.48
N THR A 117 11.28 6.15 14.34
CA THR A 117 12.65 5.71 14.01
C THR A 117 12.66 4.58 12.98
N SER A 118 11.66 3.70 12.99
CA SER A 118 11.52 2.65 11.98
C SER A 118 10.63 3.11 10.82
N ARG A 119 11.25 3.45 9.70
CA ARG A 119 10.54 3.99 8.53
C ARG A 119 9.52 3.02 7.95
N SER A 120 9.87 1.74 7.89
CA SER A 120 8.98 0.68 7.41
C SER A 120 7.71 0.59 8.25
N LEU A 121 7.86 0.52 9.58
CA LEU A 121 6.74 0.48 10.51
C LEU A 121 5.90 1.76 10.44
N HIS A 122 6.55 2.93 10.37
CA HIS A 122 5.87 4.21 10.27
C HIS A 122 4.97 4.31 9.04
N ILE A 123 5.46 3.85 7.89
CA ILE A 123 4.71 3.84 6.62
C ILE A 123 3.56 2.84 6.70
N MET A 124 3.81 1.62 7.19
CA MET A 124 2.78 0.59 7.31
C MET A 124 1.63 1.01 8.23
N CYS A 125 1.91 1.75 9.30
CA CYS A 125 0.88 2.26 10.23
C CYS A 125 -0.05 3.33 9.63
N HIS A 126 0.14 3.70 8.36
CA HIS A 126 -0.90 4.36 7.57
C HIS A 126 -2.18 3.52 7.52
N ILE A 127 -2.06 2.19 7.47
CA ILE A 127 -3.19 1.27 7.52
C ILE A 127 -3.57 1.04 9.00
N PRO A 128 -4.80 1.36 9.42
CA PRO A 128 -5.21 1.31 10.83
C PRO A 128 -4.96 -0.04 11.53
N VAL A 129 -5.18 -1.17 10.85
CA VAL A 129 -4.95 -2.51 11.43
C VAL A 129 -3.48 -2.74 11.77
N PHE A 130 -2.55 -2.27 10.93
CA PHE A 130 -1.12 -2.37 11.22
C PHE A 130 -0.73 -1.44 12.38
N CYS A 131 -1.31 -0.25 12.44
CA CYS A 131 -1.12 0.65 13.58
C CYS A 131 -1.62 0.02 14.90
N TRP A 132 -2.75 -0.67 14.86
CA TRP A 132 -3.29 -1.40 16.01
C TRP A 132 -2.39 -2.58 16.43
N ILE A 133 -1.93 -3.40 15.49
CA ILE A 133 -1.03 -4.53 15.77
C ILE A 133 0.28 -4.02 16.37
N SER A 134 0.92 -3.02 15.73
CA SER A 134 2.15 -2.41 16.24
C SER A 134 1.96 -1.80 17.63
N ALA A 135 0.85 -1.11 17.88
CA ALA A 135 0.55 -0.57 19.21
C ALA A 135 0.46 -1.68 20.26
N THR A 136 -0.23 -2.78 19.95
CA THR A 136 -0.44 -3.91 20.86
C THR A 136 0.86 -4.62 21.19
N VAL A 137 1.68 -4.91 20.17
CA VAL A 137 2.97 -5.59 20.32
C VAL A 137 3.96 -4.72 21.10
N LEU A 138 4.12 -3.46 20.69
CA LEU A 138 5.09 -2.55 21.30
C LEU A 138 4.69 -2.18 22.74
N GLU A 139 3.39 -2.09 23.04
CA GLU A 139 2.91 -1.83 24.41
C GLU A 139 3.32 -2.92 25.39
N ILE A 140 3.30 -4.19 24.98
CA ILE A 140 3.68 -5.31 25.85
C ILE A 140 5.20 -5.41 25.95
N MET A 141 5.89 -5.45 24.81
CA MET A 141 7.35 -5.64 24.80
C MET A 141 8.10 -4.52 25.53
N LEU A 142 7.67 -3.26 25.40
CA LEU A 142 8.34 -2.15 26.09
C LEU A 142 7.97 -2.04 27.58
N LYS A 143 6.86 -2.64 28.03
CA LYS A 143 6.50 -2.69 29.46
C LYS A 143 7.32 -3.71 30.24
N GLU A 144 7.65 -4.84 29.63
CA GLU A 144 8.27 -5.98 30.30
C GLU A 144 9.78 -5.82 30.52
N ALA A 145 10.37 -4.72 30.04
CA ALA A 145 11.79 -4.36 30.21
C ALA A 145 12.79 -5.44 29.73
N GLU A 146 12.33 -6.41 28.93
CA GLU A 146 13.19 -7.31 28.19
C GLU A 146 13.81 -6.51 27.03
N LYS A 147 15.13 -6.35 27.07
CA LYS A 147 15.95 -5.67 26.05
C LYS A 147 16.08 -6.52 24.77
N ASP A 148 15.08 -7.31 24.44
CA ASP A 148 15.06 -8.01 23.16
C ASP A 148 14.93 -6.98 22.04
N GLU A 149 15.51 -7.28 20.87
CA GLU A 149 15.38 -6.40 19.72
C GLU A 149 13.90 -6.23 19.37
N VAL A 150 13.43 -4.99 19.45
CA VAL A 150 12.07 -4.63 19.04
C VAL A 150 11.83 -5.08 17.59
N PRO A 151 10.65 -5.64 17.25
CA PRO A 151 10.36 -6.12 15.90
C PRO A 151 10.61 -5.06 14.83
N LYS A 152 11.42 -5.38 13.83
CA LYS A 152 11.78 -4.48 12.71
C LYS A 152 11.02 -4.81 11.43
N THR A 153 10.57 -6.07 11.29
CA THR A 153 9.85 -6.55 10.10
C THR A 153 8.37 -6.80 10.38
N LEU A 154 7.57 -6.90 9.31
CA LEU A 154 6.14 -7.20 9.47
C LEU A 154 5.95 -8.62 9.99
N THR A 155 6.78 -9.57 9.55
CA THR A 155 6.72 -10.95 10.03
C THR A 155 7.00 -11.06 11.52
N GLN A 156 7.98 -10.30 12.03
CA GLN A 156 8.26 -10.25 13.47
C GLN A 156 7.07 -9.66 14.23
N MET A 157 6.52 -8.54 13.77
CA MET A 157 5.33 -7.93 14.38
C MET A 157 4.17 -8.92 14.49
N TYR A 158 3.87 -9.67 13.43
CA TYR A 158 2.78 -10.65 13.45
C TYR A 158 3.10 -11.88 14.29
N SER A 159 4.36 -12.32 14.30
CA SER A 159 4.80 -13.43 15.15
C SER A 159 4.61 -13.09 16.63
N HIS A 160 5.05 -11.91 17.07
CA HIS A 160 4.82 -11.44 18.43
C HIS A 160 3.34 -11.19 18.70
N PHE A 161 2.59 -10.62 17.75
CA PHE A 161 1.16 -10.40 17.92
C PHE A 161 0.41 -11.70 18.19
N ILE A 162 0.64 -12.74 17.38
CA ILE A 162 0.03 -14.05 17.57
C ILE A 162 0.46 -14.66 18.91
N LEU A 163 1.76 -14.62 19.25
CA LEU A 163 2.22 -15.10 20.56
C LEU A 163 1.55 -14.37 21.72
N ILE A 164 1.43 -13.05 21.66
CA ILE A 164 0.72 -12.24 22.66
C ILE A 164 -0.73 -12.69 22.79
N GLN A 165 -1.46 -12.84 21.69
CA GLN A 165 -2.86 -13.27 21.72
C GLN A 165 -3.02 -14.68 22.31
N ILE A 166 -1.99 -15.52 22.15
CA ILE A 166 -2.01 -16.87 22.70
C ILE A 166 -1.59 -16.89 24.19
N ILE A 167 -0.58 -16.12 24.59
CA ILE A 167 0.02 -16.10 25.94
C ILE A 167 -0.77 -15.23 26.92
N THR A 168 -1.46 -14.17 26.46
CA THR A 168 -2.35 -13.37 27.31
C THR A 168 -3.59 -14.15 27.77
N ASN A 169 -3.76 -15.36 27.25
CA ASN A 169 -4.60 -16.40 27.84
C ASN A 169 -3.86 -17.00 29.05
N PRO A 170 -4.43 -17.04 30.27
CA PRO A 170 -3.70 -17.30 31.53
C PRO A 170 -3.17 -18.73 31.74
N LYS A 171 -2.92 -19.50 30.68
CA LYS A 171 -2.30 -20.82 30.71
C LYS A 171 -1.10 -20.84 29.77
N GLU A 172 -0.02 -21.50 30.19
CA GLU A 172 1.04 -21.93 29.27
C GLU A 172 0.41 -22.63 28.05
N LEU A 173 0.94 -22.36 26.86
CA LEU A 173 0.48 -22.95 25.59
C LEU A 173 0.28 -24.46 25.75
N SER A 174 -0.97 -24.92 25.87
CA SER A 174 -1.22 -26.34 25.99
C SER A 174 -1.00 -27.00 24.63
N GLN A 175 -0.70 -28.30 24.63
CA GLN A 175 -0.61 -29.07 23.38
C GLN A 175 -1.92 -28.97 22.56
N SER A 176 -3.06 -28.77 23.22
CA SER A 176 -4.37 -28.56 22.60
C SER A 176 -4.46 -27.22 21.87
N ASP A 177 -3.94 -26.14 22.47
CA ASP A 177 -3.96 -24.79 21.87
C ASP A 177 -3.07 -24.75 20.61
N LYS A 178 -1.92 -25.42 20.66
CA LYS A 178 -1.03 -25.59 19.51
C LYS A 178 -1.75 -26.26 18.34
N GLU A 179 -2.39 -27.40 18.60
CA GLU A 179 -3.09 -28.17 17.57
C GLU A 179 -4.20 -27.34 16.92
N MET A 180 -4.94 -26.60 17.74
CA MET A 180 -6.00 -25.71 17.28
C MET A 180 -5.49 -24.58 16.37
N ILE A 181 -4.39 -23.92 16.74
CA ILE A 181 -3.78 -22.87 15.89
C ILE A 181 -3.33 -23.46 14.56
N LEU A 182 -2.75 -24.67 14.55
CA LEU A 182 -2.33 -25.33 13.31
C LEU A 182 -3.52 -25.70 12.42
N LYS A 183 -4.65 -26.12 13.01
CA LYS A 183 -5.90 -26.34 12.27
C LYS A 183 -6.46 -25.03 11.69
N LEU A 184 -6.41 -23.92 12.43
CA LEU A 184 -6.79 -22.60 11.93
C LEU A 184 -5.84 -22.10 10.83
N ALA A 185 -4.55 -22.37 10.95
CA ALA A 185 -3.55 -22.07 9.94
C ALA A 185 -3.83 -22.83 8.63
N LYS A 186 -4.22 -24.11 8.73
CA LYS A 186 -4.67 -24.90 7.59
C LYS A 186 -5.93 -24.31 6.95
N LEU A 187 -6.94 -23.94 7.76
CA LEU A 187 -8.15 -23.26 7.28
C LEU A 187 -7.80 -21.97 6.55
N ALA A 188 -6.93 -21.15 7.15
CA ALA A 188 -6.48 -19.89 6.58
C ALA A 188 -5.85 -20.07 5.19
N PHE A 189 -4.95 -21.06 5.04
CA PHE A 189 -4.32 -21.37 3.77
C PHE A 189 -5.32 -21.83 2.70
N GLN A 190 -6.18 -22.80 3.03
CA GLN A 190 -7.16 -23.33 2.08
C GLN A 190 -8.14 -22.26 1.60
N GLN A 191 -8.62 -21.43 2.52
CA GLN A 191 -9.58 -20.37 2.19
C GLN A 191 -8.90 -19.20 1.47
N LEU A 192 -7.63 -18.92 1.76
CA LEU A 192 -6.84 -17.95 0.99
C LEU A 192 -6.68 -18.40 -0.47
N GLN A 193 -6.39 -19.68 -0.73
CA GLN A 193 -6.32 -20.24 -2.09
C GLN A 193 -7.67 -20.17 -2.81
N LYS A 194 -8.78 -20.34 -2.09
CA LYS A 194 -10.15 -20.21 -2.64
C LYS A 194 -10.59 -18.74 -2.81
N GLY A 195 -9.86 -17.78 -2.24
CA GLY A 195 -10.22 -16.34 -2.25
C GLY A 195 -11.35 -15.97 -1.28
N ASN A 196 -11.63 -16.80 -0.28
CA ASN A 196 -12.72 -16.61 0.67
C ASN A 196 -12.25 -15.85 1.93
N LEU A 197 -13.09 -14.92 2.40
CA LEU A 197 -12.90 -14.18 3.67
C LEU A 197 -13.84 -14.65 4.80
N ILE A 198 -15.04 -15.09 4.43
CA ILE A 198 -16.03 -15.70 5.32
C ILE A 198 -16.01 -17.21 5.07
N PHE A 199 -16.19 -18.01 6.12
CA PHE A 199 -16.20 -19.48 6.13
C PHE A 199 -17.48 -19.99 6.82
N TYR A 200 -17.88 -21.21 6.47
CA TYR A 200 -19.05 -21.89 7.04
C TYR A 200 -18.62 -23.14 7.80
N GLU A 201 -19.54 -23.78 8.54
CA GLU A 201 -19.24 -24.98 9.31
C GLU A 201 -18.60 -26.10 8.47
N GLU A 202 -18.98 -26.23 7.19
CA GLU A 202 -18.40 -27.22 6.29
C GLU A 202 -16.91 -26.94 6.02
N ASP A 203 -16.54 -25.67 5.85
CA ASP A 203 -15.15 -25.23 5.65
C ASP A 203 -14.28 -25.58 6.87
N LEU A 204 -14.85 -25.42 8.09
CA LEU A 204 -14.19 -25.79 9.34
C LEU A 204 -13.98 -27.31 9.46
N ARG A 205 -15.02 -28.09 9.14
CA ARG A 205 -14.97 -29.57 9.20
C ARG A 205 -13.98 -30.14 8.19
N GLU A 206 -13.86 -29.56 6.99
CA GLU A 206 -12.85 -29.94 5.99
C GLU A 206 -11.41 -29.79 6.55
N CYS A 207 -11.20 -28.85 7.47
CA CYS A 207 -9.92 -28.61 8.13
C CYS A 207 -9.71 -29.47 9.38
N GLY A 208 -10.71 -30.23 9.83
CA GLY A 208 -10.67 -31.01 11.08
C GLY A 208 -10.90 -30.18 12.34
N LEU A 209 -11.51 -29.00 12.21
CA LEU A 209 -11.98 -28.18 13.33
C LEU A 209 -13.39 -28.63 13.72
N ASP A 210 -13.57 -28.95 14.99
CA ASP A 210 -14.93 -29.09 15.54
C ASP A 210 -15.57 -27.71 15.67
N VAL A 211 -16.88 -27.63 15.41
CA VAL A 211 -17.62 -26.36 15.45
C VAL A 211 -17.64 -25.80 16.87
N THR A 212 -17.73 -26.67 17.87
CA THR A 212 -17.68 -26.31 19.29
C THR A 212 -16.31 -25.77 19.67
N GLU A 213 -15.24 -26.44 19.24
CA GLU A 213 -13.86 -25.97 19.40
C GLU A 213 -13.67 -24.58 18.76
N ALA A 214 -14.14 -24.38 17.53
CA ALA A 214 -14.03 -23.10 16.84
C ALA A 214 -14.79 -21.97 17.55
N SER A 215 -15.97 -22.26 18.11
CA SER A 215 -16.74 -21.31 18.93
C SER A 215 -16.00 -20.95 20.23
N GLU A 216 -15.39 -21.93 20.90
CA GLU A 216 -14.58 -21.69 22.10
C GLU A 216 -13.37 -20.81 21.80
N TYR A 217 -12.67 -21.08 20.70
CA TYR A 217 -11.52 -20.27 20.31
C TYR A 217 -11.91 -18.88 19.82
N SER A 218 -13.03 -18.74 19.12
CA SER A 218 -13.58 -17.42 18.79
C SER A 218 -13.82 -16.57 20.04
N ALA A 219 -14.29 -17.20 21.13
CA ALA A 219 -14.52 -16.52 22.40
C ALA A 219 -13.22 -16.20 23.16
N LEU A 220 -12.18 -17.03 23.00
CA LEU A 220 -10.89 -16.89 23.68
C LEU A 220 -9.90 -15.99 22.95
N CYS A 221 -9.94 -15.99 21.61
CA CYS A 221 -9.02 -15.29 20.72
C CYS A 221 -9.81 -14.38 19.78
N THR A 222 -10.63 -13.49 20.37
CA THR A 222 -11.49 -12.53 19.67
C THR A 222 -10.74 -11.62 18.70
N GLU A 223 -9.44 -11.45 18.92
CA GLU A 223 -8.55 -10.63 18.10
C GLU A 223 -7.99 -11.38 16.87
N ILE A 224 -8.26 -12.68 16.75
CA ILE A 224 -7.80 -13.55 15.66
C ILE A 224 -8.99 -14.06 14.83
N PHE A 225 -9.99 -14.64 15.49
CA PHE A 225 -11.05 -15.42 14.85
C PHE A 225 -12.42 -15.01 15.40
N LYS A 226 -13.38 -14.77 14.50
CA LYS A 226 -14.69 -14.24 14.82
C LYS A 226 -15.78 -15.19 14.35
N GLU A 227 -16.72 -15.49 15.24
CA GLU A 227 -18.00 -16.08 14.94
C GLU A 227 -19.07 -14.98 14.91
N GLU A 228 -19.88 -14.96 13.85
CA GLU A 228 -21.10 -14.17 13.80
C GLU A 228 -22.32 -15.07 13.61
N SER A 229 -23.37 -14.77 14.37
CA SER A 229 -24.66 -15.43 14.21
C SER A 229 -25.65 -14.45 13.57
N GLY A 230 -26.04 -14.75 12.34
CA GLY A 230 -27.09 -14.00 11.65
C GLY A 230 -28.46 -14.27 12.28
N LEU A 231 -29.39 -13.32 12.18
CA LEU A 231 -30.75 -13.42 12.74
C LEU A 231 -31.55 -14.64 12.22
N TYR A 232 -31.17 -15.22 11.08
CA TYR A 232 -31.85 -16.36 10.43
C TYR A 232 -30.90 -17.31 9.65
N GLN A 233 -29.58 -17.28 9.89
CA GLN A 233 -28.58 -18.02 9.10
C GLN A 233 -27.69 -18.93 9.94
N ASP A 234 -27.11 -19.93 9.27
CA ASP A 234 -25.99 -20.74 9.76
C ASP A 234 -24.86 -19.84 10.26
N LYS A 235 -24.10 -20.33 11.25
CA LYS A 235 -22.97 -19.59 11.82
C LYS A 235 -21.94 -19.28 10.72
N VAL A 236 -21.49 -18.04 10.68
CA VAL A 236 -20.42 -17.61 9.79
C VAL A 236 -19.17 -17.30 10.59
N TYR A 237 -18.03 -17.62 10.00
CA TYR A 237 -16.72 -17.50 10.62
C TYR A 237 -15.81 -16.65 9.75
N SER A 238 -14.96 -15.83 10.34
CA SER A 238 -13.93 -15.09 9.61
C SER A 238 -12.71 -14.84 10.51
N PHE A 239 -11.56 -14.58 9.89
CA PHE A 239 -10.46 -13.96 10.63
C PHE A 239 -10.75 -12.48 10.81
N LEU A 240 -10.31 -11.89 11.92
CA LEU A 240 -10.57 -10.47 12.20
C LEU A 240 -10.08 -9.55 11.07
N HIS A 241 -8.98 -9.93 10.42
CA HIS A 241 -8.46 -9.23 9.25
C HIS A 241 -7.74 -10.20 8.30
N LEU A 242 -7.81 -9.93 6.99
CA LEU A 242 -7.16 -10.75 5.96
C LEU A 242 -5.66 -10.97 6.21
N SER A 243 -4.95 -9.97 6.70
CA SER A 243 -3.52 -10.12 7.01
C SER A 243 -3.23 -11.17 8.09
N ILE A 244 -4.17 -11.42 9.01
CA ILE A 244 -4.05 -12.50 10.01
C ILE A 244 -4.24 -13.85 9.31
N GLN A 245 -5.21 -13.95 8.41
CA GLN A 245 -5.41 -15.13 7.57
C GLN A 245 -4.15 -15.42 6.72
N GLU A 246 -3.57 -14.40 6.09
CA GLU A 246 -2.35 -14.55 5.27
C GLU A 246 -1.13 -14.96 6.11
N PHE A 247 -1.00 -14.42 7.33
CA PHE A 247 0.06 -14.82 8.26
C PHE A 247 -0.09 -16.28 8.70
N LEU A 248 -1.29 -16.68 9.15
CA LEU A 248 -1.56 -18.05 9.56
C LEU A 248 -1.44 -19.03 8.39
N ALA A 249 -1.84 -18.63 7.19
CA ALA A 249 -1.61 -19.41 5.97
C ALA A 249 -0.11 -19.65 5.73
N ALA A 250 0.74 -18.63 5.94
CA ALA A 250 2.19 -18.75 5.82
C ALA A 250 2.78 -19.70 6.89
N VAL A 251 2.27 -19.64 8.13
CA VAL A 251 2.63 -20.60 9.19
C VAL A 251 2.29 -22.03 8.77
N HIS A 252 1.11 -22.28 8.19
CA HIS A 252 0.74 -23.62 7.71
C HIS A 252 1.63 -24.11 6.56
N ALA A 253 1.95 -23.23 5.61
CA ALA A 253 2.83 -23.57 4.49
C ALA A 253 4.23 -23.97 4.97
N LEU A 254 4.78 -23.24 5.94
CA LEU A 254 6.06 -23.56 6.56
C LEU A 254 5.98 -24.86 7.37
N GLU A 255 4.99 -24.99 8.26
CA GLU A 255 4.85 -26.17 9.12
C GLU A 255 4.67 -27.46 8.31
N SER A 256 3.88 -27.42 7.24
CA SER A 256 3.68 -28.58 6.35
C SER A 256 4.98 -29.03 5.68
N CYS A 257 5.84 -28.06 5.34
CA CYS A 257 7.16 -28.34 4.78
C CYS A 257 8.13 -28.89 5.85
N LEU A 258 8.03 -28.45 7.10
CA LEU A 258 8.89 -28.91 8.19
C LEU A 258 8.49 -30.31 8.71
N ASP A 259 7.20 -30.57 8.92
CA ASP A 259 6.67 -31.82 9.48
C ASP A 259 6.68 -32.96 8.46
N LYS A 260 6.12 -32.71 7.25
CA LYS A 260 5.85 -33.76 6.26
C LYS A 260 6.74 -33.70 5.02
N LYS A 261 7.58 -32.66 4.90
CA LYS A 261 8.31 -32.33 3.66
C LYS A 261 7.38 -32.26 2.44
N GLU A 262 6.16 -31.78 2.65
CA GLU A 262 5.16 -31.57 1.61
C GLU A 262 5.20 -30.12 1.13
N ASN A 263 4.99 -29.92 -0.18
CA ASN A 263 4.84 -28.59 -0.75
C ASN A 263 3.36 -28.29 -0.86
N VAL A 264 2.86 -27.27 -0.15
CA VAL A 264 1.45 -26.91 -0.22
C VAL A 264 0.98 -26.45 -1.60
N PHE A 265 1.90 -26.20 -2.55
CA PHE A 265 1.63 -25.86 -3.95
C PHE A 265 1.88 -27.02 -4.94
N SER A 266 2.10 -28.26 -4.49
CA SER A 266 2.23 -29.41 -5.40
C SER A 266 0.88 -29.77 -6.05
N PRO A 267 0.82 -30.02 -7.37
CA PRO A 267 -0.39 -30.52 -8.00
C PRO A 267 -0.74 -31.90 -7.45
N THR A 268 -2.04 -32.16 -7.23
CA THR A 268 -2.61 -33.43 -6.76
C THR A 268 -2.63 -34.53 -7.84
N SER A 269 -1.73 -34.49 -8.82
CA SER A 269 -1.64 -35.53 -9.86
C SER A 269 -0.60 -36.57 -9.46
N ASP A 270 -1.00 -37.84 -9.56
CA ASP A 270 -0.31 -39.08 -9.20
C ASP A 270 1.04 -39.36 -9.91
N ASP A 271 1.74 -38.36 -10.45
CA ASP A 271 2.97 -38.57 -11.21
C ASP A 271 4.19 -37.83 -10.61
N GLU A 272 5.22 -38.65 -10.41
CA GLU A 272 6.64 -38.35 -10.23
C GLU A 272 7.16 -38.16 -8.79
N GLU A 273 7.94 -39.18 -8.39
CA GLU A 273 8.94 -39.29 -7.33
C GLU A 273 8.85 -38.31 -6.14
N LYS A 274 8.59 -38.89 -4.96
CA LYS A 274 8.79 -38.25 -3.64
C LYS A 274 10.27 -37.91 -3.40
N GLU A 275 10.83 -36.99 -4.16
CA GLU A 275 12.01 -36.27 -3.74
C GLU A 275 11.65 -35.46 -2.49
N SER A 276 12.52 -35.49 -1.49
CA SER A 276 12.34 -34.67 -0.29
C SER A 276 12.32 -33.19 -0.69
N ILE A 277 11.16 -32.57 -0.58
CA ILE A 277 10.97 -31.16 -0.96
C ILE A 277 11.79 -30.29 -0.01
N GLN A 278 12.67 -29.47 -0.56
CA GLN A 278 13.44 -28.51 0.22
C GLN A 278 12.64 -27.22 0.44
N LEU A 279 12.92 -26.51 1.54
CA LEU A 279 12.30 -25.23 1.83
C LEU A 279 12.52 -24.18 0.70
N SER A 280 13.65 -24.27 0.00
CA SER A 280 13.94 -23.48 -1.21
C SER A 280 12.95 -23.73 -2.35
N ASP A 281 12.46 -24.97 -2.52
CA ASP A 281 11.45 -25.29 -3.53
C ASP A 281 10.08 -24.74 -3.17
N LEU A 282 9.73 -24.73 -1.87
CA LEU A 282 8.53 -24.06 -1.38
C LEU A 282 8.59 -22.56 -1.69
N HIS A 283 9.69 -21.89 -1.38
CA HIS A 283 9.86 -20.47 -1.67
C HIS A 283 9.72 -20.17 -3.16
N ARG A 284 10.41 -20.94 -4.03
CA ARG A 284 10.35 -20.75 -5.48
C ARG A 284 8.90 -20.81 -5.99
N ARG A 285 8.16 -21.86 -5.58
CA ARG A 285 6.76 -22.03 -6.00
C ARG A 285 5.84 -20.94 -5.45
N ALA A 286 6.03 -20.53 -4.20
CA ALA A 286 5.26 -19.45 -3.59
C ALA A 286 5.48 -18.12 -4.34
N VAL A 287 6.73 -17.79 -4.69
CA VAL A 287 7.06 -16.60 -5.50
C VAL A 287 6.37 -16.68 -6.86
N ASP A 288 6.48 -17.81 -7.56
CA ASP A 288 5.86 -17.97 -8.88
C ASP A 288 4.33 -17.86 -8.83
N GLN A 289 3.70 -18.41 -7.80
CA GLN A 289 2.25 -18.35 -7.62
C GLN A 289 1.78 -16.93 -7.29
N ALA A 290 2.52 -16.20 -6.45
CA ALA A 290 2.22 -14.80 -6.14
C ALA A 290 2.36 -13.89 -7.37
N LEU A 291 3.39 -14.11 -8.21
CA LEU A 291 3.55 -13.35 -9.45
C LEU A 291 2.46 -13.63 -10.48
N LYS A 292 1.91 -14.85 -10.52
CA LYS A 292 0.77 -15.22 -11.38
C LYS A 292 -0.57 -14.66 -10.91
N SER A 293 -0.69 -14.29 -9.63
CA SER A 293 -1.93 -13.77 -9.06
C SER A 293 -2.27 -12.39 -9.65
N GLU A 294 -3.37 -12.24 -10.39
CA GLU A 294 -3.69 -10.96 -11.03
C GLU A 294 -3.87 -9.82 -10.01
N ASN A 295 -4.59 -10.09 -8.92
CA ASN A 295 -4.96 -9.10 -7.90
C ASN A 295 -3.97 -9.00 -6.72
N GLY A 296 -2.90 -9.80 -6.68
CA GLY A 296 -1.90 -9.76 -5.63
C GLY A 296 -2.35 -10.37 -4.30
N HIS A 297 -3.43 -11.17 -4.29
CA HIS A 297 -3.98 -11.78 -3.05
C HIS A 297 -3.02 -12.72 -2.29
N LEU A 298 -1.83 -13.02 -2.84
CA LEU A 298 -0.80 -13.83 -2.17
C LEU A 298 0.43 -12.99 -1.78
N ASP A 299 0.41 -11.68 -2.03
CA ASP A 299 1.58 -10.82 -1.86
C ASP A 299 2.01 -10.74 -0.40
N LEU A 300 1.06 -10.53 0.52
CA LEU A 300 1.36 -10.45 1.95
C LEU A 300 1.61 -11.84 2.57
N PHE A 301 0.90 -12.87 2.12
CA PHE A 301 1.24 -14.27 2.43
C PHE A 301 2.70 -14.59 2.08
N LEU A 302 3.17 -14.22 0.88
CA LEU A 302 4.54 -14.48 0.43
C LEU A 302 5.56 -13.80 1.34
N ARG A 303 5.32 -12.53 1.68
CA ARG A 303 6.18 -11.77 2.60
C ARG A 303 6.33 -12.48 3.95
N PHE A 304 5.22 -12.93 4.53
CA PHE A 304 5.24 -13.68 5.79
C PHE A 304 5.95 -15.01 5.67
N LEU A 305 5.68 -15.79 4.62
CA LEU A 305 6.31 -17.09 4.42
C LEU A 305 7.83 -16.95 4.36
N LEU A 306 8.33 -15.99 3.58
CA LEU A 306 9.76 -15.76 3.45
C LEU A 306 10.39 -15.22 4.73
N GLY A 307 9.73 -14.30 5.43
CA GLY A 307 10.19 -13.83 6.74
C GLY A 307 10.25 -14.94 7.77
N LEU A 308 9.27 -15.85 7.79
CA LEU A 308 9.21 -17.00 8.71
C LEU A 308 10.30 -18.03 8.42
N SER A 309 10.98 -17.96 7.27
CA SER A 309 12.09 -18.85 6.93
C SER A 309 13.41 -18.48 7.60
N LEU A 310 13.49 -17.29 8.19
CA LEU A 310 14.62 -16.91 9.04
C LEU A 310 14.59 -17.70 10.35
N GLU A 311 15.75 -18.24 10.74
CA GLU A 311 15.88 -19.04 11.96
C GLU A 311 15.45 -18.27 13.22
N SER A 312 15.73 -16.96 13.29
CA SER A 312 15.27 -16.10 14.39
C SER A 312 13.74 -16.09 14.55
N ASN A 313 13.00 -16.01 13.44
CA ASN A 313 11.53 -16.01 13.46
C ASN A 313 10.96 -17.41 13.72
N GLN A 314 11.62 -18.47 13.25
CA GLN A 314 11.24 -19.85 13.60
C GLN A 314 11.44 -20.14 15.08
N ASN A 315 12.54 -19.64 15.66
CA ASN A 315 12.83 -19.76 17.08
C ASN A 315 11.79 -19.02 17.94
N LEU A 316 11.33 -17.85 17.50
CA LEU A 316 10.25 -17.11 18.16
C LEU A 316 8.96 -17.95 18.20
N LEU A 317 8.63 -18.65 17.12
CA LEU A 317 7.45 -19.52 17.03
C LEU A 317 7.72 -20.98 17.39
N ARG A 318 8.81 -21.30 18.11
CA ARG A 318 9.21 -22.67 18.45
C ARG A 318 8.15 -23.47 19.21
N GLY A 319 7.29 -22.80 19.99
CA GLY A 319 6.14 -23.45 20.63
C GLY A 319 5.13 -23.99 19.60
N LEU A 320 4.98 -23.30 18.47
CA LEU A 320 4.01 -23.62 17.42
C LEU A 320 4.60 -24.48 16.30
N LEU A 321 5.83 -24.22 15.87
CA LEU A 321 6.46 -24.92 14.75
C LEU A 321 7.15 -26.22 15.17
N THR A 322 7.19 -27.20 14.27
CA THR A 322 7.98 -28.42 14.46
C THR A 322 9.47 -28.12 14.32
N GLN A 323 10.25 -28.57 15.30
CA GLN A 323 11.70 -28.36 15.31
C GLN A 323 12.38 -29.22 14.26
N THR A 324 13.11 -28.58 13.35
CA THR A 324 13.85 -29.27 12.29
C THR A 324 14.98 -30.12 12.87
N GLY A 325 14.85 -31.44 12.78
CA GLY A 325 15.99 -32.33 12.95
C GLY A 325 16.87 -32.31 11.70
N SER A 326 18.10 -31.82 11.82
CA SER A 326 19.20 -31.97 10.84
C SER A 326 18.75 -32.01 9.36
N THR A 327 18.27 -30.89 8.82
CA THR A 327 18.25 -30.72 7.36
C THR A 327 19.69 -30.72 6.84
N THR A 328 19.93 -31.31 5.66
CA THR A 328 21.26 -31.30 5.01
C THR A 328 21.71 -29.90 4.58
N GLN A 329 20.80 -28.93 4.61
CA GLN A 329 21.00 -27.55 4.21
C GLN A 329 20.65 -26.63 5.38
N THR A 330 21.48 -25.62 5.65
CA THR A 330 21.23 -24.61 6.67
C THR A 330 20.13 -23.64 6.22
N ASN A 331 19.46 -22.99 7.16
CA ASN A 331 18.48 -21.94 6.84
C ASN A 331 19.15 -20.80 6.04
N GLU A 332 20.38 -20.45 6.37
CA GLU A 332 21.19 -19.44 5.64
C GLU A 332 21.35 -19.77 4.16
N GLU A 333 21.72 -21.01 3.84
CA GLU A 333 21.87 -21.48 2.46
C GLU A 333 20.56 -21.43 1.66
N THR A 334 19.43 -21.65 2.33
CA THR A 334 18.09 -21.55 1.73
C THR A 334 17.72 -20.10 1.46
N VAL A 335 17.99 -19.22 2.43
CA VAL A 335 17.77 -17.78 2.30
C VAL A 335 18.60 -17.23 1.14
N GLU A 336 19.88 -17.58 1.03
CA GLU A 336 20.75 -17.09 -0.04
C GLU A 336 20.24 -17.50 -1.44
N ARG A 337 19.81 -18.76 -1.62
CA ARG A 337 19.19 -19.22 -2.88
C ARG A 337 17.91 -18.46 -3.19
N THR A 338 17.10 -18.17 -2.17
CA THR A 338 15.84 -17.45 -2.30
C THR A 338 16.07 -15.99 -2.69
N VAL A 339 17.04 -15.33 -2.05
CA VAL A 339 17.43 -13.95 -2.36
C VAL A 339 17.93 -13.85 -3.80
N ARG A 340 18.75 -14.79 -4.26
CA ARG A 340 19.17 -14.87 -5.68
C ARG A 340 17.98 -15.00 -6.62
N TYR A 341 17.04 -15.89 -6.32
CA TYR A 341 15.84 -16.09 -7.12
C TYR A 341 14.97 -14.83 -7.20
N LEU A 342 14.70 -14.18 -6.07
CA LEU A 342 13.95 -12.91 -6.02
C LEU A 342 14.65 -11.82 -6.83
N SER A 343 15.97 -11.72 -6.72
CA SER A 343 16.77 -10.73 -7.45
C SER A 343 16.67 -10.91 -8.96
N ASP A 344 16.61 -12.15 -9.44
CA ASP A 344 16.42 -12.44 -10.86
C ASP A 344 14.98 -12.14 -11.30
N LYS A 345 13.98 -12.47 -10.47
CA LYS A 345 12.58 -12.12 -10.74
C LYS A 345 12.33 -10.62 -10.79
N ILE A 346 12.99 -9.82 -9.95
CA ILE A 346 12.93 -8.36 -9.99
C ILE A 346 13.44 -7.79 -11.33
N LYS A 347 14.43 -8.43 -11.95
CA LYS A 347 14.96 -8.00 -13.26
C LYS A 347 14.03 -8.36 -14.42
N GLU A 348 13.28 -9.45 -14.29
CA GLU A 348 12.36 -9.98 -15.30
C GLU A 348 10.96 -9.34 -15.25
N GLU A 349 10.49 -8.99 -14.05
CA GLU A 349 9.14 -8.47 -13.82
C GLU A 349 8.94 -7.05 -14.39
N SER A 350 7.71 -6.76 -14.82
CA SER A 350 7.30 -5.49 -15.42
C SER A 350 6.23 -4.75 -14.62
N SER A 351 5.47 -5.44 -13.75
CA SER A 351 4.49 -4.80 -12.87
C SER A 351 5.20 -4.07 -11.72
N PRO A 352 5.02 -2.74 -11.60
CA PRO A 352 5.55 -1.97 -10.46
C PRO A 352 5.12 -2.54 -9.11
N GLU A 353 3.86 -2.94 -8.99
CA GLU A 353 3.25 -3.43 -7.75
C GLU A 353 3.88 -4.76 -7.33
N ARG A 354 4.14 -5.66 -8.30
CA ARG A 354 4.83 -6.93 -8.03
C ARG A 354 6.29 -6.75 -7.70
N ILE A 355 6.99 -5.87 -8.41
CA ILE A 355 8.39 -5.55 -8.08
C ILE A 355 8.50 -5.00 -6.66
N ILE A 356 7.61 -4.09 -6.26
CA ILE A 356 7.56 -3.55 -4.89
C ILE A 356 7.33 -4.68 -3.87
N ASN A 357 6.43 -5.61 -4.16
CA ASN A 357 6.22 -6.77 -3.29
C ASN A 357 7.47 -7.65 -3.15
N LEU A 358 8.21 -7.90 -4.24
CA LEU A 358 9.47 -8.65 -4.18
C LEU A 358 10.55 -7.93 -3.35
N PHE A 359 10.60 -6.59 -3.40
CA PHE A 359 11.47 -5.82 -2.51
C PHE A 359 11.03 -5.90 -1.04
N HIS A 360 9.72 -5.89 -0.77
CA HIS A 360 9.24 -6.19 0.59
C HIS A 360 9.70 -7.57 1.05
N CYS A 361 9.65 -8.58 0.18
CA CYS A 361 10.12 -9.94 0.50
C CYS A 361 11.62 -9.97 0.84
N LEU A 362 12.46 -9.25 0.09
CA LEU A 362 13.88 -9.10 0.41
C LEU A 362 14.10 -8.46 1.79
N ASN A 363 13.31 -7.43 2.12
CA ASN A 363 13.37 -6.78 3.43
C ASN A 363 12.94 -7.72 4.57
N GLU A 364 11.91 -8.55 4.37
CA GLU A 364 11.51 -9.57 5.37
C GLU A 364 12.61 -10.63 5.60
N LEU A 365 13.42 -10.92 4.58
CA LEU A 365 14.59 -11.80 4.67
C LEU A 365 15.84 -11.12 5.26
N GLY A 366 15.78 -9.82 5.59
CA GLY A 366 16.94 -9.04 6.02
C GLY A 366 18.01 -8.86 4.93
N ALA A 367 17.68 -9.15 3.68
CA ALA A 367 18.60 -9.14 2.54
C ALA A 367 18.54 -7.80 1.80
N ASN A 368 18.97 -6.73 2.49
CA ASN A 368 18.97 -5.37 1.95
C ASN A 368 20.22 -5.04 1.11
N SER A 369 21.17 -5.98 0.95
CA SER A 369 22.37 -5.76 0.15
C SER A 369 22.07 -5.37 -1.30
N LEU A 370 20.98 -5.89 -1.89
CA LEU A 370 20.55 -5.48 -3.24
C LEU A 370 20.05 -4.02 -3.26
N VAL A 371 19.40 -3.59 -2.18
CA VAL A 371 18.97 -2.19 -1.99
C VAL A 371 20.19 -1.30 -1.81
N GLU A 372 21.15 -1.72 -1.00
CA GLU A 372 22.43 -1.04 -0.79
C GLU A 372 23.26 -0.96 -2.08
N ASP A 373 23.36 -2.04 -2.87
CA ASP A 373 24.07 -2.08 -4.15
C ASP A 373 23.42 -1.16 -5.19
N MET A 374 22.09 -1.17 -5.24
CA MET A 374 21.33 -0.22 -6.06
C MET A 374 21.53 1.21 -5.56
N GLN A 375 21.48 1.45 -4.26
CA GLN A 375 21.74 2.76 -3.66
C GLN A 375 23.16 3.25 -3.93
N ASN A 376 24.17 2.39 -3.81
CA ASN A 376 25.55 2.69 -4.13
C ASN A 376 25.69 3.06 -5.61
N SER A 377 25.00 2.33 -6.49
CA SER A 377 24.94 2.63 -7.94
C SER A 377 24.21 3.95 -8.25
N LEU A 378 23.25 4.37 -7.42
CA LEU A 378 22.59 5.68 -7.50
C LEU A 378 23.53 6.81 -7.05
N HIS A 379 24.25 6.59 -5.94
CA HIS A 379 25.19 7.56 -5.36
C HIS A 379 26.42 7.77 -6.24
N SER A 380 26.94 6.71 -6.86
CA SER A 380 28.06 6.76 -7.80
C SER A 380 27.71 7.43 -9.13
N GLY A 381 26.42 7.64 -9.43
CA GLY A 381 25.93 8.25 -10.67
C GLY A 381 25.92 7.30 -11.88
N THR A 382 26.24 6.02 -11.69
CA THR A 382 26.33 5.01 -12.76
C THR A 382 24.97 4.77 -13.44
N LEU A 383 23.87 4.95 -12.71
CA LEU A 383 22.51 4.81 -13.25
C LEU A 383 22.08 5.94 -14.20
N SER A 384 22.84 7.03 -14.29
CA SER A 384 22.55 8.13 -15.24
C SER A 384 22.79 7.72 -16.70
N GLU A 385 23.64 6.72 -16.93
CA GLU A 385 23.99 6.22 -18.26
C GLU A 385 22.94 5.22 -18.80
N THR A 386 22.16 4.61 -17.91
CA THR A 386 21.16 3.60 -18.27
C THR A 386 19.75 4.20 -18.29
N ARG A 387 19.01 3.99 -19.37
CA ARG A 387 17.62 4.49 -19.45
C ARG A 387 16.68 3.61 -18.62
N LEU A 388 16.17 4.15 -17.52
CA LEU A 388 15.21 3.48 -16.63
C LEU A 388 13.80 3.49 -17.23
N LYS A 389 13.11 2.34 -17.17
CA LYS A 389 11.69 2.23 -17.51
C LYS A 389 10.81 2.77 -16.36
N PRO A 390 9.55 3.18 -16.62
CA PRO A 390 8.66 3.72 -15.59
C PRO A 390 8.40 2.80 -14.39
N ASP A 391 8.35 1.49 -14.63
CA ASP A 391 8.21 0.45 -13.62
C ASP A 391 9.44 0.39 -12.70
N GLN A 392 10.65 0.35 -13.28
CA GLN A 392 11.91 0.48 -12.55
C GLN A 392 11.98 1.78 -11.73
N CYS A 393 11.44 2.88 -12.25
CA CYS A 393 11.34 4.14 -11.50
C CYS A 393 10.39 4.05 -10.29
N SER A 394 9.34 3.25 -10.36
CA SER A 394 8.41 3.04 -9.22
C SER A 394 9.08 2.22 -8.13
N ALA A 395 9.78 1.15 -8.53
CA ALA A 395 10.55 0.31 -7.63
C ALA A 395 11.67 1.11 -6.94
N LEU A 396 12.40 1.90 -7.72
CA LEU A 396 13.41 2.82 -7.20
C LEU A 396 12.80 3.85 -6.23
N ALA A 397 11.64 4.41 -6.56
CA ALA A 397 10.95 5.34 -5.67
C ALA A 397 10.62 4.70 -4.33
N TYR A 398 10.06 3.47 -4.38
CA TYR A 398 9.79 2.67 -3.19
C TYR A 398 11.07 2.43 -2.37
N LEU A 399 12.17 1.99 -2.96
CA LEU A 399 13.43 1.76 -2.25
C LEU A 399 13.94 3.00 -1.52
N LEU A 400 13.95 4.14 -2.21
CA LEU A 400 14.37 5.40 -1.62
C LEU A 400 13.39 5.89 -0.55
N LEU A 401 12.11 5.53 -0.69
CA LEU A 401 11.08 5.79 0.31
C LEU A 401 11.10 4.85 1.51
N MET A 402 11.86 3.76 1.47
CA MET A 402 11.98 2.80 2.58
C MET A 402 13.33 2.85 3.27
N SER A 403 14.32 3.52 2.67
CA SER A 403 15.65 3.76 3.24
C SER A 403 15.58 4.55 4.55
N GLU A 404 16.26 4.08 5.60
CA GLU A 404 16.37 4.82 6.86
C GLU A 404 17.25 6.08 6.73
N GLU A 405 18.15 6.09 5.75
CA GLU A 405 18.96 7.27 5.43
C GLU A 405 18.14 8.34 4.70
N VAL A 406 18.22 9.58 5.20
CA VAL A 406 17.68 10.77 4.52
C VAL A 406 18.58 11.07 3.32
N LEU A 407 17.99 11.11 2.11
CA LEU A 407 18.74 11.50 0.93
C LEU A 407 18.96 13.01 0.97
N GLU A 408 20.11 13.46 1.46
CA GLU A 408 20.44 14.88 1.57
C GLU A 408 20.31 15.64 0.22
N LYS A 409 20.42 14.94 -0.93
CA LYS A 409 20.32 15.53 -2.28
C LYS A 409 19.68 14.59 -3.31
N PHE A 410 18.35 14.51 -3.34
CA PHE A 410 17.64 13.83 -4.44
C PHE A 410 17.55 14.74 -5.69
N LYS A 411 18.24 14.37 -6.78
CA LYS A 411 18.22 15.11 -8.06
C LYS A 411 17.59 14.27 -9.16
N LEU A 412 16.34 14.57 -9.53
CA LEU A 412 15.59 13.85 -10.57
C LEU A 412 16.32 13.75 -11.91
N LYS A 413 17.01 14.81 -12.34
CA LYS A 413 17.80 14.82 -13.58
C LYS A 413 18.92 13.79 -13.68
N ARG A 414 19.39 13.25 -12.54
CA ARG A 414 20.40 12.18 -12.55
C ARG A 414 19.86 10.89 -13.14
N TYR A 415 18.54 10.75 -13.27
CA TYR A 415 17.90 9.57 -13.81
C TYR A 415 17.51 9.79 -15.26
N ASN A 416 18.03 8.95 -16.15
CA ASN A 416 17.63 8.93 -17.55
C ASN A 416 16.33 8.14 -17.68
N THR A 417 15.18 8.81 -17.77
CA THR A 417 13.88 8.11 -17.93
C THR A 417 12.88 8.91 -18.78
N SER A 418 11.69 8.33 -18.99
CA SER A 418 10.56 8.99 -19.65
C SER A 418 9.78 9.86 -18.66
N GLU A 419 8.88 10.72 -19.16
CA GLU A 419 7.97 11.53 -18.33
C GLU A 419 7.23 10.69 -17.28
N LYS A 420 6.68 9.53 -17.68
CA LYS A 420 6.04 8.58 -16.76
C LYS A 420 6.99 8.10 -15.66
N GLY A 421 8.26 7.87 -15.99
CA GLY A 421 9.27 7.47 -15.00
C GLY A 421 9.59 8.59 -14.01
N TYR A 422 9.70 9.84 -14.47
CA TYR A 422 9.85 10.98 -13.56
C TYR A 422 8.64 11.14 -12.64
N GLN A 423 7.42 11.00 -13.17
CA GLN A 423 6.19 11.02 -12.36
C GLN A 423 6.22 9.95 -11.26
N ARG A 424 6.71 8.73 -11.56
CA ARG A 424 6.85 7.65 -10.57
C ARG A 424 7.91 7.92 -9.50
N LEU A 425 8.90 8.79 -9.78
CA LEU A 425 9.94 9.20 -8.82
C LEU A 425 9.55 10.41 -7.95
N MET A 426 8.47 11.12 -8.27
CA MET A 426 8.01 12.29 -7.50
C MET A 426 7.77 12.03 -6.01
N PRO A 427 7.24 10.87 -5.57
CA PRO A 427 7.02 10.62 -4.14
C PRO A 427 8.30 10.75 -3.28
N VAL A 428 9.47 10.38 -3.81
CA VAL A 428 10.77 10.51 -3.13
C VAL A 428 11.14 11.97 -2.89
N TYR A 429 10.76 12.83 -3.85
CA TYR A 429 11.05 14.25 -3.81
C TYR A 429 10.27 14.95 -2.67
N HIS A 430 9.02 14.55 -2.41
CA HIS A 430 8.21 15.10 -1.30
C HIS A 430 8.66 14.64 0.08
N TYR A 431 9.13 13.40 0.19
CA TYR A 431 9.53 12.85 1.48
C TYR A 431 10.75 13.58 2.08
N ASN A 432 11.76 13.88 1.27
CA ASN A 432 13.01 14.48 1.77
C ASN A 432 12.86 15.96 2.17
N GLU A 433 11.80 16.65 1.73
CA GLU A 433 11.53 18.04 2.15
C GLU A 433 10.70 18.12 3.45
N GLY A 434 10.05 17.03 3.89
CA GLY A 434 9.27 17.00 5.15
C GLY A 434 10.11 16.88 6.43
N PHE A 435 11.43 16.64 6.32
CA PHE A 435 12.32 16.36 7.47
C PHE A 435 13.49 17.35 7.61
N VAL A 436 13.32 18.60 7.22
CA VAL A 436 14.28 19.68 7.56
C VAL A 436 13.65 20.64 8.56
N TYR A 437 13.46 20.15 9.79
CA TYR A 437 13.61 21.04 10.94
C TYR A 437 15.11 21.27 11.11
N LEU A 438 15.53 22.52 10.97
CA LEU A 438 16.89 23.03 11.18
C LEU A 438 17.90 22.65 10.06
N THR A 439 18.00 23.49 9.03
CA THR A 439 19.23 24.23 8.72
C THR A 439 19.01 25.14 7.51
N ASP A 440 19.48 26.37 7.65
CA ASP A 440 19.26 27.51 6.75
C ASP A 440 20.05 27.46 5.43
N TYR A 441 20.30 26.26 4.87
CA TYR A 441 21.09 26.12 3.64
C TYR A 441 20.48 25.15 2.63
N LEU A 442 19.95 25.73 1.54
CA LEU A 442 19.82 25.17 0.18
C LEU A 442 18.75 24.07 -0.06
N LEU A 443 17.47 24.43 -0.01
CA LEU A 443 16.41 23.73 -0.77
C LEU A 443 16.11 24.50 -2.07
N SER A 444 16.82 24.16 -3.14
CA SER A 444 16.49 24.60 -4.51
C SER A 444 16.27 23.36 -5.39
N PRO A 445 15.02 22.92 -5.56
CA PRO A 445 14.67 21.77 -6.37
C PRO A 445 14.68 22.11 -7.85
N ARG A 446 15.50 21.36 -8.58
CA ARG A 446 15.72 21.52 -10.02
C ARG A 446 14.98 20.42 -10.79
N LEU A 447 13.76 20.72 -11.22
CA LEU A 447 12.93 19.89 -12.12
C LEU A 447 13.13 20.26 -13.59
N ASP A 448 14.15 21.06 -13.91
CA ASP A 448 14.28 21.60 -15.24
C ASP A 448 14.69 20.53 -16.28
N GLY A 449 14.03 20.49 -17.44
CA GLY A 449 14.36 19.50 -18.49
C GLY A 449 13.88 18.07 -18.23
N CYS A 450 12.97 17.86 -17.28
CA CYS A 450 12.38 16.56 -16.95
C CYS A 450 11.24 16.11 -17.89
N LYS A 451 11.05 16.78 -19.05
CA LYS A 451 9.98 16.50 -20.03
C LYS A 451 8.57 16.51 -19.39
N LEU A 452 8.37 17.37 -18.39
CA LEU A 452 7.08 17.51 -17.71
C LEU A 452 6.07 18.25 -18.62
N THR A 453 4.80 17.87 -18.51
CA THR A 453 3.67 18.53 -19.17
C THR A 453 2.71 19.17 -18.16
N TYR A 454 1.65 19.84 -18.64
CA TYR A 454 0.65 20.48 -17.76
C TYR A 454 0.03 19.54 -16.72
N LYS A 455 -0.03 18.22 -16.98
CA LYS A 455 -0.59 17.24 -16.04
C LYS A 455 0.21 17.17 -14.74
N SER A 456 1.52 17.32 -14.85
CA SER A 456 2.40 17.36 -13.68
C SER A 456 2.15 18.60 -12.81
N CYS A 457 1.61 19.69 -13.39
CA CYS A 457 1.24 20.90 -12.65
C CYS A 457 0.05 20.69 -11.71
N GLU A 458 -0.95 19.85 -12.09
CA GLU A 458 -2.08 19.52 -11.20
C GLU A 458 -1.57 18.82 -9.94
N THR A 459 -0.64 17.89 -10.10
CA THR A 459 0.05 17.21 -9.01
C THR A 459 0.82 18.22 -8.15
N LEU A 460 1.70 19.04 -8.75
CA LEU A 460 2.52 20.05 -8.03
C LEU A 460 1.66 21.03 -7.22
N VAL A 461 0.50 21.44 -7.74
CA VAL A 461 -0.44 22.31 -7.04
C VAL A 461 -1.07 21.60 -5.85
N SER A 462 -1.54 20.37 -6.02
CA SER A 462 -2.12 19.59 -4.91
C SER A 462 -1.14 19.38 -3.75
N ILE A 463 0.15 19.23 -4.08
CA ILE A 463 1.24 19.10 -3.10
C ILE A 463 1.44 20.41 -2.34
N HIS A 464 1.46 21.54 -3.04
CA HIS A 464 1.63 22.86 -2.44
C HIS A 464 0.49 23.23 -1.48
N GLN A 465 -0.71 22.66 -1.69
CA GLN A 465 -1.87 22.84 -0.82
C GLN A 465 -1.76 22.09 0.53
N THR A 466 -0.68 21.35 0.76
CA THR A 466 -0.41 20.69 2.05
C THR A 466 0.02 21.73 3.10
N PRO A 467 -0.57 21.75 4.32
CA PRO A 467 -0.16 22.65 5.38
C PRO A 467 1.35 22.54 5.67
N ASN A 468 2.04 23.67 5.82
CA ASN A 468 3.48 23.77 6.11
C ASN A 468 4.45 23.31 4.99
N CYS A 469 4.12 23.55 3.72
CA CYS A 469 5.04 23.30 2.61
C CYS A 469 6.34 24.14 2.75
N PRO A 470 7.54 23.53 2.84
CA PRO A 470 8.82 24.23 3.03
C PRO A 470 9.48 24.67 1.72
N LEU A 471 8.82 24.43 0.58
CA LEU A 471 9.30 24.74 -0.76
C LEU A 471 9.55 26.25 -0.88
N ARG A 472 10.79 26.68 -1.13
CA ARG A 472 11.16 28.10 -1.29
C ARG A 472 11.55 28.48 -2.70
N GLU A 473 12.07 27.53 -3.48
CA GLU A 473 12.37 27.70 -4.91
C GLU A 473 11.80 26.49 -5.65
N LEU A 474 11.51 26.63 -6.95
CA LEU A 474 11.14 25.52 -7.84
C LEU A 474 11.55 25.85 -9.28
N ASP A 475 12.55 25.15 -9.81
CA ASP A 475 12.96 25.33 -11.21
C ASP A 475 12.27 24.33 -12.13
N LEU A 476 11.31 24.83 -12.92
CA LEU A 476 10.55 24.10 -13.94
C LEU A 476 11.01 24.44 -15.36
N SER A 477 12.15 25.11 -15.53
CA SER A 477 12.71 25.48 -16.83
C SER A 477 12.88 24.26 -17.75
N TYR A 478 13.00 24.46 -19.05
CA TYR A 478 13.18 23.38 -20.03
C TYR A 478 12.11 22.24 -20.03
N ASN A 479 10.92 22.46 -19.46
CA ASN A 479 9.73 21.59 -19.58
C ASN A 479 8.65 22.18 -20.50
N ASP A 480 7.78 21.35 -21.08
CA ASP A 480 6.68 21.77 -21.97
C ASP A 480 5.34 21.81 -21.23
N LEU A 481 5.21 22.77 -20.32
CA LEU A 481 4.05 22.86 -19.43
C LEU A 481 2.80 23.44 -20.08
N GLU A 482 2.94 24.01 -21.29
CA GLU A 482 1.90 24.77 -22.00
C GLU A 482 1.32 25.94 -21.16
N ASP A 483 0.47 26.77 -21.78
CA ASP A 483 -0.27 27.84 -21.07
C ASP A 483 -1.18 27.25 -19.96
N ARG A 484 -1.64 26.01 -20.14
CA ARG A 484 -2.52 25.32 -19.19
C ARG A 484 -1.79 25.00 -17.89
N GLY A 485 -0.56 24.48 -17.95
CA GLY A 485 0.22 24.14 -16.75
C GLY A 485 0.59 25.38 -15.95
N VAL A 486 0.96 26.47 -16.63
CA VAL A 486 1.27 27.76 -15.97
C VAL A 486 0.03 28.33 -15.26
N LYS A 487 -1.15 28.27 -15.88
CA LYS A 487 -2.41 28.70 -15.23
C LYS A 487 -2.72 27.89 -13.98
N LEU A 488 -2.54 26.56 -14.03
CA LEU A 488 -2.75 25.69 -12.88
C LEU A 488 -1.82 26.08 -11.72
N LEU A 489 -0.53 26.27 -12.00
CA LEU A 489 0.45 26.72 -11.01
C LEU A 489 0.05 28.07 -10.41
N CYS A 490 -0.32 29.06 -11.24
CA CYS A 490 -0.78 30.36 -10.75
C CYS A 490 -1.97 30.24 -9.80
N VAL A 491 -3.01 29.48 -10.17
CA VAL A 491 -4.19 29.28 -9.31
C VAL A 491 -3.81 28.62 -7.97
N GLY A 492 -2.92 27.64 -8.00
CA GLY A 492 -2.41 26.99 -6.79
C GLY A 492 -1.66 27.94 -5.85
N LEU A 493 -0.89 28.87 -6.39
CA LEU A 493 -0.04 29.82 -5.65
C LEU A 493 -0.78 31.08 -5.18
N THR A 494 -1.94 31.40 -5.74
CA THR A 494 -2.72 32.60 -5.39
C THR A 494 -3.75 32.33 -4.27
N ASN A 495 -3.72 31.14 -3.64
CA ASN A 495 -4.67 30.78 -2.59
C ASN A 495 -4.25 31.41 -1.24
N PRO A 496 -5.05 32.33 -0.66
CA PRO A 496 -4.67 33.16 0.50
C PRO A 496 -4.54 32.43 1.84
N LEU A 497 -4.77 31.11 1.90
CA LEU A 497 -4.41 30.27 3.06
C LEU A 497 -2.92 29.88 3.09
N LEU A 498 -2.15 30.27 2.06
CA LEU A 498 -0.78 29.83 1.79
C LEU A 498 0.12 31.04 1.51
N ASP A 499 0.54 31.76 2.56
CA ASP A 499 1.65 32.74 2.44
C ASP A 499 2.98 32.01 2.68
N SER A 500 3.40 31.20 1.71
CA SER A 500 4.74 30.60 1.66
C SER A 500 5.42 31.11 0.40
N GLY A 501 6.29 32.11 0.53
CA GLY A 501 7.01 32.72 -0.61
C GLY A 501 7.88 31.71 -1.36
N VAL A 502 7.34 31.12 -2.43
CA VAL A 502 8.02 30.17 -3.32
C VAL A 502 8.43 30.87 -4.62
N ASP A 503 9.71 30.90 -4.94
CA ASP A 503 10.26 31.41 -6.19
C ASP A 503 10.24 30.34 -7.28
N ILE A 504 9.47 30.53 -8.36
CA ILE A 504 9.39 29.57 -9.47
C ILE A 504 10.18 30.07 -10.69
N ALA A 505 11.14 29.27 -11.16
CA ALA A 505 11.82 29.51 -12.42
C ALA A 505 11.13 28.77 -13.59
N LEU A 506 10.77 29.50 -14.64
CA LEU A 506 10.16 29.00 -15.88
C LEU A 506 11.01 29.32 -17.11
N GLN A 507 10.78 28.66 -18.25
CA GLN A 507 11.48 28.99 -19.50
C GLN A 507 11.26 30.45 -19.95
N PRO A 508 12.26 31.13 -20.54
CA PRO A 508 12.13 32.50 -21.04
C PRO A 508 11.00 32.73 -22.05
N SER A 509 10.68 31.73 -22.87
CA SER A 509 9.61 31.75 -23.89
C SER A 509 8.19 31.83 -23.29
N LEU A 510 8.02 31.41 -22.02
CA LEU A 510 6.76 31.47 -21.29
C LEU A 510 6.60 32.79 -20.48
N ARG A 511 7.59 33.71 -20.53
CA ARG A 511 7.69 34.87 -19.63
C ARG A 511 7.09 36.21 -20.14
N GLN A 512 6.40 36.30 -21.29
CA GLN A 512 5.73 37.55 -21.76
C GLN A 512 4.52 37.28 -22.68
N PRO A 513 3.59 38.24 -22.94
CA PRO A 513 2.82 39.13 -22.07
C PRO A 513 1.47 38.50 -21.62
N ARG A 514 1.35 37.16 -21.59
CA ARG A 514 0.10 36.46 -21.21
C ARG A 514 -0.15 36.38 -19.70
N LEU A 515 0.89 36.56 -18.87
CA LEU A 515 0.80 36.62 -17.41
C LEU A 515 0.18 37.93 -16.85
N ARG A 516 0.02 39.00 -17.67
CA ARG A 516 -0.65 40.24 -17.23
C ARG A 516 -2.14 40.07 -16.92
N GLN A 517 -2.77 38.99 -17.37
CA GLN A 517 -4.18 38.70 -17.06
C GLN A 517 -4.41 38.11 -15.66
N CYS A 518 -3.38 37.62 -14.96
CA CYS A 518 -3.55 37.20 -13.56
C CYS A 518 -3.72 38.38 -12.59
N GLY A 519 -3.20 39.57 -12.94
CA GLY A 519 -3.31 40.77 -12.09
C GLY A 519 -4.63 41.55 -12.24
N SER A 520 -5.52 41.20 -13.17
CA SER A 520 -6.72 42.01 -13.46
C SER A 520 -8.04 41.42 -12.92
N LEU A 521 -8.02 40.28 -12.24
CA LEU A 521 -9.24 39.63 -11.71
C LEU A 521 -9.55 39.96 -10.25
N ALA A 522 -8.73 40.78 -9.56
CA ALA A 522 -8.91 41.07 -8.14
C ALA A 522 -8.62 42.54 -7.74
N CYS A 523 -9.10 43.52 -8.51
CA CYS A 523 -9.09 44.91 -8.05
C CYS A 523 -10.41 45.62 -8.38
N GLY A 524 -11.47 45.17 -7.71
CA GLY A 524 -12.72 45.91 -7.57
C GLY A 524 -12.74 46.61 -6.21
N SER A 525 -12.68 47.94 -6.22
CA SER A 525 -13.04 48.88 -5.14
C SER A 525 -12.35 48.72 -3.78
N LEU A 526 -11.32 49.56 -3.52
CA LEU A 526 -11.22 50.46 -2.36
C LEU A 526 -9.88 51.22 -2.41
N ALA A 527 -9.90 52.44 -1.87
CA ALA A 527 -8.86 53.46 -2.01
C ALA A 527 -7.48 53.05 -1.42
N CYS A 528 -6.43 53.64 -2.00
CA CYS A 528 -5.02 53.51 -1.60
C CYS A 528 -4.77 53.57 -0.08
N GLY A 529 -3.91 52.67 0.40
CA GLY A 529 -3.25 52.76 1.70
C GLY A 529 -2.34 51.57 1.99
N SER A 530 -1.16 51.54 1.37
CA SER A 530 0.05 50.79 1.79
C SER A 530 -0.11 49.36 2.36
N LEU A 531 0.16 48.33 1.55
CA LEU A 531 0.84 47.08 1.95
C LEU A 531 1.27 46.33 0.68
N ALA A 532 2.53 45.90 0.66
CA ALA A 532 3.22 45.36 -0.51
C ALA A 532 2.62 44.03 -1.00
N CYS A 533 2.42 43.89 -2.31
CA CYS A 533 2.21 42.59 -2.94
C CYS A 533 3.46 41.72 -2.71
N GLY A 534 3.28 40.54 -2.13
CA GLY A 534 4.32 39.53 -1.90
C GLY A 534 5.02 39.09 -3.20
N ASN A 535 6.31 38.85 -3.06
CA ASN A 535 7.33 38.78 -4.11
C ASN A 535 7.20 37.56 -5.03
N LEU A 536 7.19 37.79 -6.34
CA LEU A 536 7.56 36.80 -7.37
C LEU A 536 8.87 37.31 -8.01
N GLN A 537 10.04 36.79 -7.61
CA GLN A 537 11.32 37.21 -8.22
C GLN A 537 11.79 36.20 -9.27
N CYS A 538 11.47 36.48 -10.54
CA CYS A 538 12.02 35.73 -11.68
C CYS A 538 13.49 36.14 -11.93
N TRP A 539 14.46 35.29 -11.55
CA TRP A 539 15.87 35.52 -11.90
C TRP A 539 16.25 34.99 -13.30
N LEU A 540 17.27 35.63 -13.88
CA LEU A 540 17.90 35.33 -15.17
C LEU A 540 19.25 34.61 -14.91
N TRP A 541 19.44 33.39 -15.41
CA TRP A 541 20.79 32.88 -15.67
C TRP A 541 21.15 33.19 -17.12
N GLY A 542 21.85 34.32 -17.29
CA GLY A 542 22.44 34.71 -18.56
C GLY A 542 23.67 33.86 -18.87
N VAL A 543 23.72 33.35 -20.10
CA VAL A 543 24.87 32.66 -20.68
C VAL A 543 26.04 33.64 -20.76
N ALA A 544 27.04 33.44 -19.90
CA ALA A 544 28.38 34.00 -20.05
C ALA A 544 29.36 32.82 -20.04
N ASP A 545 29.45 32.12 -21.16
CA ASP A 545 30.66 31.46 -21.66
C ASP A 545 30.32 30.70 -22.96
N ALA A 546 30.33 31.43 -24.07
CA ALA A 546 30.30 30.87 -25.42
C ALA A 546 31.24 31.66 -26.34
N GLN A 547 32.52 31.68 -25.98
CA GLN A 547 33.61 31.93 -26.92
C GLN A 547 34.50 30.68 -26.97
N ASN A 548 33.98 29.60 -27.55
CA ASN A 548 34.74 28.54 -28.25
C ASN A 548 33.84 27.31 -28.48
N SER A 549 33.06 27.34 -29.54
CA SER A 549 32.75 26.14 -30.33
C SER A 549 32.18 26.59 -31.67
N GLY A 550 33.00 26.46 -32.71
CA GLY A 550 32.64 26.84 -34.07
C GLY A 550 31.59 25.90 -34.66
N TYR A 551 30.33 26.32 -34.62
CA TYR A 551 29.28 25.83 -35.51
C TYR A 551 28.46 27.02 -36.02
N PRO A 552 28.10 27.07 -37.32
CA PRO A 552 27.41 28.21 -37.90
C PRO A 552 25.94 28.28 -37.44
N PRO A 553 25.33 29.48 -37.37
CA PRO A 553 23.94 29.63 -36.98
C PRO A 553 23.01 29.04 -38.04
N ALA A 554 22.12 28.14 -37.64
CA ALA A 554 21.04 27.64 -38.48
C ALA A 554 19.99 28.73 -38.72
N THR A 555 19.68 28.96 -39.99
CA THR A 555 18.65 29.87 -40.49
C THR A 555 17.24 29.37 -40.16
N PHE A 556 16.40 30.24 -39.57
CA PHE A 556 14.96 30.00 -39.43
C PHE A 556 14.25 30.19 -40.77
N PRO A 557 13.31 29.30 -41.18
CA PRO A 557 12.37 29.60 -42.26
C PRO A 557 11.21 30.46 -41.76
N GLU A 558 10.87 31.48 -42.54
CA GLU A 558 9.74 32.39 -42.38
C GLU A 558 8.38 31.65 -42.35
N ALA A 559 7.48 32.14 -41.50
CA ALA A 559 6.09 31.70 -41.42
C ALA A 559 5.27 32.15 -42.65
N PRO A 560 4.32 31.35 -43.17
CA PRO A 560 3.35 31.84 -44.12
C PRO A 560 2.16 32.48 -43.40
N HIS A 561 1.87 33.74 -43.76
CA HIS A 561 0.61 34.41 -43.52
C HIS A 561 -0.58 33.68 -44.17
N LYS A 562 -1.73 33.67 -43.48
CA LYS A 562 -3.12 33.92 -43.94
C LYS A 562 -4.11 33.33 -42.92
N GLY A 563 -5.19 34.00 -42.52
CA GLY A 563 -5.75 35.30 -42.90
C GLY A 563 -6.84 35.71 -41.92
#